data_AF-A0A7W5U2T3-F1
#
_entry.id   AF-A0A7W5U2T3-F1
#
_cell.length_a   1.000
_cell.length_b   1.000
_cell.length_c   1.000
_cell.angle_alpha   90.00
_cell.angle_beta   90.00
_cell.angle_gamma   90.00
#
_symmetry.space_group_name_H-M   'P 1'
#
loop_
_entity.id
_entity.type
_entity.pdbx_description
1 polymer ?
#
loop_
_entity_poly.entity_id
_entity_poly.type
_entity_poly.pdbx_seq_one_letter_code
_entity_poly.pdbx_strand_id
1 'polypeptide(L)'
;MTFEPLLDAPIAIQIHVAAVVPAALLGAYLLARPKGTPIHRVLGKIWLALMAVTALSSFFIHQINMFYGFSPIHLLSLFVLFGCWGAIANARKHDIGAHKRIVRGLYFGGIVGAGAFTFLPGRIMSKVAFDGDEMAPFLVAAGIVIALLWLMSKEIWQRRRLS
;
A
#
# COMPACT_ATOMS: atom_id res chain seq x y z
N MET A 1 -20.42 9.15 3.82
CA MET A 1 -19.09 9.41 3.23
C MET A 1 -19.08 10.83 2.69
N THR A 2 -18.17 11.67 3.18
CA THR A 2 -18.02 13.08 2.81
C THR A 2 -16.57 13.31 2.34
N PHE A 3 -16.37 14.03 1.24
CA PHE A 3 -15.03 14.28 0.70
C PHE A 3 -14.39 15.58 1.21
N GLU A 4 -15.16 16.44 1.90
CA GLU A 4 -14.68 17.71 2.46
C GLU A 4 -13.38 17.56 3.26
N PRO A 5 -13.22 16.56 4.17
CA PRO A 5 -11.98 16.43 4.94
C PRO A 5 -10.73 16.18 4.09
N LEU A 6 -10.89 15.63 2.88
CA LEU A 6 -9.80 15.39 1.94
C LEU A 6 -9.51 16.63 1.09
N LEU A 7 -10.55 17.36 0.67
CA LEU A 7 -10.40 18.56 -0.15
C LEU A 7 -9.76 19.72 0.64
N ASP A 8 -10.02 19.79 1.94
CA ASP A 8 -9.41 20.77 2.85
C ASP A 8 -8.02 20.35 3.36
N ALA A 9 -7.60 19.12 3.07
CA ALA A 9 -6.30 18.61 3.50
C ALA A 9 -5.14 19.30 2.75
N PRO A 10 -3.94 19.36 3.35
CA PRO A 10 -2.74 19.83 2.67
C PRO A 10 -2.53 19.12 1.33
N ILE A 11 -1.99 19.85 0.33
CA ILE A 11 -1.80 19.33 -1.03
C ILE A 11 -1.01 18.02 -1.09
N ALA A 12 -0.05 17.82 -0.16
CA ALA A 12 0.69 16.57 -0.04
C ALA A 12 -0.22 15.36 0.23
N ILE A 13 -1.24 15.51 1.07
CA ILE A 13 -2.22 14.46 1.38
C ILE A 13 -3.08 14.17 0.15
N GLN A 14 -3.52 15.21 -0.56
CA GLN A 14 -4.32 15.05 -1.78
C GLN A 14 -3.54 14.29 -2.86
N ILE A 15 -2.27 14.67 -3.11
CA ILE A 15 -1.37 13.97 -4.04
C ILE A 15 -1.18 12.51 -3.60
N HIS A 16 -0.92 12.29 -2.32
CA HIS A 16 -0.71 10.95 -1.78
C HIS A 16 -1.93 10.04 -2.02
N VAL A 17 -3.13 10.53 -1.70
CA VAL A 17 -4.39 9.80 -1.91
C VAL A 17 -4.67 9.57 -3.40
N ALA A 18 -4.50 10.61 -4.23
CA ALA A 18 -4.67 10.52 -5.67
C ALA A 18 -3.72 9.52 -6.34
N ALA A 19 -2.53 9.28 -5.77
CA ALA A 19 -1.59 8.27 -6.25
C ALA A 19 -1.88 6.87 -5.70
N VAL A 20 -2.15 6.74 -4.39
CA VAL A 20 -2.26 5.43 -3.74
C VAL A 20 -3.56 4.69 -4.09
N VAL A 21 -4.66 5.41 -4.30
CA VAL A 21 -5.96 4.81 -4.68
C VAL A 21 -5.87 4.06 -6.02
N PRO A 22 -5.42 4.67 -7.13
CA PRO A 22 -5.21 3.92 -8.37
C PRO A 22 -4.10 2.88 -8.24
N ALA A 23 -3.06 3.10 -7.43
CA ALA A 23 -2.04 2.08 -7.16
C ALA A 23 -2.63 0.83 -6.50
N ALA A 24 -3.58 0.98 -5.58
CA ALA A 24 -4.26 -0.12 -4.91
C ALA A 24 -5.07 -0.98 -5.89
N LEU A 25 -5.85 -0.33 -6.75
CA LEU A 25 -6.67 -1.00 -7.78
C LEU A 25 -5.80 -1.67 -8.84
N LEU A 26 -4.80 -0.96 -9.35
CA LEU A 26 -3.89 -1.48 -10.37
C LEU A 26 -3.02 -2.62 -9.83
N GLY A 27 -2.58 -2.53 -8.57
CA GLY A 27 -1.83 -3.59 -7.91
C GLY A 27 -2.66 -4.86 -7.73
N ALA A 28 -3.93 -4.75 -7.31
CA ALA A 28 -4.85 -5.89 -7.25
C ALA A 28 -4.98 -6.57 -8.61
N TYR A 29 -5.22 -5.76 -9.65
CA TYR A 29 -5.31 -6.22 -11.02
C TYR A 29 -4.04 -6.95 -11.47
N LEU A 30 -2.86 -6.38 -11.24
CA LEU A 30 -1.58 -6.99 -11.60
C LEU A 30 -1.30 -8.30 -10.88
N LEU A 31 -1.71 -8.42 -9.62
CA LEU A 31 -1.56 -9.64 -8.84
C LEU A 31 -2.52 -10.74 -9.32
N ALA A 32 -3.74 -10.39 -9.75
CA ALA A 32 -4.73 -11.33 -10.24
C ALA A 32 -4.45 -11.84 -11.67
N ARG A 33 -3.87 -11.00 -12.54
CA ARG A 33 -3.72 -11.31 -13.98
C ARG A 33 -2.46 -12.12 -14.30
N PRO A 34 -2.36 -12.71 -15.52
CA PRO A 34 -1.15 -13.37 -15.97
C PRO A 34 0.07 -12.44 -15.94
N LYS A 35 1.21 -12.98 -15.52
CA LYS A 35 2.45 -12.23 -15.27
C LYS A 35 3.38 -12.39 -16.49
N GLY A 36 4.25 -11.41 -16.70
CA GLY A 36 5.27 -11.47 -17.75
C GLY A 36 4.83 -11.05 -19.17
N THR A 37 3.54 -10.77 -19.38
CA THR A 37 3.01 -10.23 -20.65
C THR A 37 3.49 -8.78 -20.88
N PRO A 38 3.48 -8.28 -22.14
CA PRO A 38 3.81 -6.88 -22.42
C PRO A 38 2.93 -5.90 -21.62
N ILE A 39 1.63 -6.20 -21.51
CA ILE A 39 0.68 -5.43 -20.71
C ILE A 39 1.08 -5.40 -19.23
N HIS A 40 1.44 -6.56 -18.65
CA HIS A 40 1.91 -6.64 -17.26
C HIS A 40 3.15 -5.76 -17.04
N ARG A 41 4.08 -5.71 -18.00
CA ARG A 41 5.30 -4.89 -17.87
C ARG A 41 5.00 -3.40 -17.90
N VAL A 42 4.11 -2.94 -18.79
CA VAL A 42 3.72 -1.52 -18.88
C VAL A 42 2.97 -1.10 -17.63
N LEU A 43 1.92 -1.83 -17.26
CA LEU A 43 1.13 -1.56 -16.07
C LEU A 43 1.96 -1.67 -14.78
N GLY A 44 2.92 -2.60 -14.71
CA GLY A 44 3.85 -2.72 -13.59
C GLY A 44 4.76 -1.50 -13.43
N LYS A 45 5.20 -0.87 -14.53
CA LYS A 45 5.96 0.39 -14.47
C LYS A 45 5.10 1.54 -13.96
N ILE A 46 3.87 1.66 -14.47
CA ILE A 46 2.91 2.68 -14.01
C ILE A 46 2.65 2.49 -12.51
N TRP A 47 2.40 1.26 -12.08
CA TRP A 47 2.18 0.93 -10.68
C TRP A 47 3.37 1.33 -9.80
N LEU A 48 4.60 1.00 -10.20
CA LEU A 48 5.81 1.39 -9.45
C LEU A 48 6.00 2.91 -9.41
N ALA A 49 5.65 3.64 -10.47
CA ALA A 49 5.69 5.10 -10.48
C ALA A 49 4.68 5.68 -9.49
N LEU A 50 3.44 5.15 -9.46
CA LEU A 50 2.43 5.55 -8.47
C LEU A 50 2.92 5.28 -7.04
N MET A 51 3.48 4.10 -6.79
CA MET A 51 4.05 3.75 -5.48
C MET A 51 5.16 4.71 -5.04
N ALA A 52 6.03 5.13 -5.98
CA ALA A 52 7.07 6.12 -5.69
C ALA A 52 6.47 7.50 -5.36
N VAL A 53 5.47 7.98 -6.11
CA VAL A 53 4.78 9.25 -5.83
C VAL A 53 4.08 9.19 -4.46
N THR A 54 3.39 8.09 -4.16
CA THR A 54 2.79 7.84 -2.84
C THR A 54 3.83 7.92 -1.72
N ALA A 55 4.97 7.24 -1.86
CA ALA A 55 6.00 7.23 -0.83
C ALA A 55 6.76 8.55 -0.70
N LEU A 56 6.95 9.31 -1.79
CA LEU A 56 7.61 10.61 -1.74
C LEU A 56 6.69 11.67 -1.10
N SER A 57 5.41 11.68 -1.48
CA SER A 57 4.43 12.61 -0.91
C SER A 57 4.21 12.39 0.60
N SER A 58 4.34 11.16 1.11
CA SER A 58 4.18 10.89 2.55
C SER A 58 5.26 11.50 3.42
N PHE A 59 6.47 11.80 2.91
CA PHE A 59 7.49 12.54 3.67
C PHE A 59 7.07 13.98 4.01
N PHE A 60 6.05 14.52 3.33
CA PHE A 60 5.50 15.84 3.61
C PHE A 60 4.29 15.79 4.57
N ILE A 61 3.87 14.60 5.01
CA ILE A 61 2.71 14.38 5.88
C ILE A 61 3.17 14.19 7.33
N HIS A 62 3.14 15.28 8.11
CA HIS A 62 3.70 15.33 9.48
C HIS A 62 2.66 15.19 10.59
N GLN A 63 1.60 14.39 10.39
CA GLN A 63 0.49 14.30 11.37
C GLN A 63 0.87 13.65 12.70
N ILE A 64 1.90 12.79 12.73
CA ILE A 64 2.42 12.18 13.96
C ILE A 64 3.80 12.77 14.18
N ASN A 65 3.88 13.84 14.97
CA ASN A 65 5.15 14.49 15.24
C ASN A 65 5.82 13.87 16.48
N MET A 66 6.49 12.74 16.30
CA MET A 66 7.14 12.02 17.42
C MET A 66 8.61 12.40 17.59
N PHE A 67 9.35 12.59 16.49
CA PHE A 67 10.75 13.01 16.52
C PHE A 67 11.05 13.99 15.37
N TYR A 68 11.15 15.29 15.67
CA TYR A 68 11.40 16.36 14.68
C TYR A 68 10.48 16.31 13.44
N GLY A 69 9.20 15.95 13.62
CA GLY A 69 8.22 15.81 12.55
C GLY A 69 8.12 14.41 11.96
N PHE A 70 9.13 13.55 12.16
CA PHE A 70 9.13 12.19 11.65
C PHE A 70 8.36 11.22 12.55
N SER A 71 7.82 10.20 11.91
CA SER A 71 7.01 9.14 12.51
C SER A 71 7.40 7.77 11.94
N PRO A 72 7.04 6.65 12.61
CA PRO A 72 7.27 5.31 12.07
C PRO A 72 6.73 5.09 10.65
N ILE A 73 5.74 5.88 10.20
CA ILE A 73 5.18 5.83 8.83
C ILE A 73 6.22 6.25 7.78
N HIS A 74 7.20 7.06 8.15
CA HIS A 74 8.29 7.45 7.24
C HIS A 74 9.23 6.27 6.95
N LEU A 75 9.40 5.34 7.90
CA LEU A 75 10.12 4.09 7.66
C LEU A 75 9.40 3.23 6.62
N LEU A 76 8.05 3.24 6.63
CA LEU A 76 7.26 2.57 5.60
C LEU A 76 7.48 3.20 4.22
N SER A 77 7.62 4.52 4.17
CA SER A 77 7.91 5.26 2.93
C SER A 77 9.28 4.86 2.36
N LEU A 78 10.31 4.76 3.22
CA LEU A 78 11.63 4.24 2.83
C LEU A 78 11.54 2.80 2.34
N PHE A 79 10.83 1.93 3.06
CA PHE A 79 10.60 0.55 2.64
C PHE A 79 9.98 0.48 1.23
N VAL A 80 8.98 1.32 0.94
CA VAL A 80 8.35 1.36 -0.39
C VAL A 80 9.34 1.80 -1.46
N LEU A 81 10.15 2.84 -1.21
CA LEU A 81 11.14 3.32 -2.19
C LEU A 81 12.22 2.28 -2.48
N PHE A 82 12.81 1.68 -1.44
CA PHE A 82 13.80 0.61 -1.59
C PHE A 82 13.19 -0.63 -2.27
N GLY A 83 11.94 -0.97 -1.95
CA GLY A 83 11.23 -2.04 -2.61
C GLY A 83 10.97 -1.74 -4.09
N CYS A 84 10.61 -0.50 -4.46
CA CYS A 84 10.42 -0.13 -5.86
C CYS A 84 11.72 -0.29 -6.67
N TRP A 85 12.83 0.21 -6.12
CA TRP A 85 14.15 0.01 -6.71
C TRP A 85 14.50 -1.48 -6.84
N GLY A 86 14.32 -2.24 -5.75
CA GLY A 86 14.57 -3.67 -5.72
C GLY A 86 13.71 -4.46 -6.71
N ALA A 87 12.44 -4.10 -6.90
CA ALA A 87 11.54 -4.73 -7.85
C ALA A 87 12.06 -4.55 -9.29
N ILE A 88 12.53 -3.35 -9.65
CA ILE A 88 13.09 -3.04 -10.96
C ILE A 88 14.42 -3.77 -11.16
N ALA A 89 15.32 -3.69 -10.17
CA ALA A 89 16.66 -4.29 -10.24
C ALA A 89 16.57 -5.81 -10.44
N ASN A 90 15.73 -6.50 -9.67
CA ASN A 90 15.57 -7.95 -9.77
C ASN A 90 14.86 -8.37 -11.07
N ALA A 91 13.89 -7.58 -11.57
CA ALA A 91 13.30 -7.83 -12.87
C ALA A 91 14.33 -7.74 -14.01
N ARG A 92 15.23 -6.75 -13.97
CA ARG A 92 16.31 -6.59 -14.96
C ARG A 92 17.35 -7.71 -14.88
N LYS A 93 17.64 -8.20 -13.68
CA LYS A 93 18.51 -9.36 -13.45
C LYS A 93 17.84 -10.70 -13.79
N HIS A 94 16.58 -10.68 -14.24
CA HIS A 94 15.78 -11.88 -14.47
C HIS A 94 15.56 -12.76 -13.22
N ASP A 95 15.81 -12.22 -12.02
CA ASP A 95 15.43 -12.86 -10.75
C ASP A 95 13.95 -12.57 -10.47
N ILE A 96 13.09 -13.34 -11.13
CA ILE A 96 11.63 -13.21 -11.02
C ILE A 96 11.14 -13.67 -9.64
N GLY A 97 11.88 -14.55 -8.96
CA GLY A 97 11.56 -14.99 -7.61
C GLY A 97 11.64 -13.83 -6.62
N ALA A 98 12.76 -13.09 -6.63
CA ALA A 98 12.94 -11.91 -5.80
C ALA A 98 11.98 -10.77 -6.18
N HIS A 99 11.79 -10.51 -7.48
CA HIS A 99 10.83 -9.52 -7.96
C HIS A 99 9.41 -9.76 -7.39
N LYS A 100 8.91 -11.00 -7.49
CA LYS A 100 7.58 -11.37 -6.96
C LYS A 100 7.47 -11.18 -5.46
N ARG A 101 8.49 -11.56 -4.68
CA ARG A 101 8.48 -11.39 -3.22
C ARG A 101 8.40 -9.91 -2.85
N ILE A 102 9.20 -9.07 -3.50
CA ILE A 102 9.22 -7.63 -3.25
C ILE A 102 7.87 -6.98 -3.62
N VAL A 103 7.33 -7.26 -4.81
CA VAL A 103 6.05 -6.69 -5.26
C VAL A 103 4.90 -7.09 -4.33
N ARG A 104 4.87 -8.33 -3.83
CA ARG A 104 3.89 -8.76 -2.82
C ARG A 104 4.07 -8.02 -1.50
N GLY A 105 5.30 -7.85 -1.03
CA GLY A 105 5.60 -7.08 0.18
C GLY A 105 5.15 -5.63 0.07
N LEU A 106 5.42 -4.99 -1.07
CA LEU A 106 4.96 -3.64 -1.38
C LEU A 106 3.43 -3.53 -1.40
N TYR A 107 2.74 -4.51 -1.98
CA TYR A 107 1.28 -4.49 -2.04
C TYR A 107 0.63 -4.74 -0.67
N PHE A 108 0.96 -5.87 -0.03
CA PHE A 108 0.30 -6.24 1.22
C PHE A 108 0.80 -5.43 2.42
N GLY A 109 2.09 -5.14 2.50
CA GLY A 109 2.64 -4.29 3.57
C GLY A 109 2.45 -2.81 3.31
N GLY A 110 2.79 -2.35 2.10
CA GLY A 110 2.81 -0.93 1.74
C GLY A 110 1.44 -0.34 1.38
N ILE A 111 0.55 -1.09 0.71
CA ILE A 111 -0.81 -0.60 0.40
C ILE A 111 -1.79 -1.09 1.46
N VAL A 112 -1.93 -2.41 1.64
CA VAL A 112 -2.99 -2.94 2.51
C VAL A 112 -2.73 -2.63 3.98
N GLY A 113 -1.50 -2.86 4.46
CA GLY A 113 -1.08 -2.51 5.81
C GLY A 113 -1.18 -1.02 6.11
N ALA A 114 -0.65 -0.16 5.22
CA ALA A 114 -0.78 1.29 5.37
C ALA A 114 -2.24 1.75 5.32
N GLY A 115 -3.03 1.22 4.39
CA GLY A 115 -4.45 1.54 4.24
C GLY A 115 -5.23 1.25 5.53
N ALA A 116 -5.01 0.09 6.15
CA ALA A 116 -5.60 -0.25 7.44
C ALA A 116 -5.24 0.78 8.53
N PHE A 117 -3.98 1.25 8.55
CA PHE A 117 -3.56 2.32 9.47
C PHE A 117 -4.25 3.67 9.19
N THR A 118 -4.45 4.02 7.92
CA THR A 118 -5.12 5.30 7.56
C THR A 118 -6.60 5.34 7.95
N PHE A 119 -7.22 4.18 8.16
CA PHE A 119 -8.60 4.09 8.62
C PHE A 119 -8.73 4.08 10.14
N LEU A 120 -7.64 4.10 10.92
CA LEU A 120 -7.77 4.23 12.38
C LEU A 120 -8.47 5.55 12.76
N PRO A 121 -9.25 5.58 13.86
CA PRO A 121 -9.93 6.79 14.32
C PRO A 121 -8.96 7.97 14.49
N GLY A 122 -9.45 9.18 14.22
CA GLY A 122 -8.65 10.40 14.23
C GLY A 122 -7.87 10.69 12.94
N ARG A 123 -7.85 9.77 11.97
CA ARG A 123 -7.27 10.00 10.63
C ARG A 123 -8.27 10.60 9.64
N ILE A 124 -7.76 11.36 8.66
CA ILE A 124 -8.59 12.00 7.63
C ILE A 124 -9.42 10.97 6.85
N MET A 125 -8.80 9.88 6.39
CA MET A 125 -9.51 8.86 5.61
C MET A 125 -10.58 8.11 6.42
N SER A 126 -10.41 8.00 7.75
CA SER A 126 -11.47 7.48 8.63
C SER A 126 -12.70 8.40 8.62
N LYS A 127 -12.51 9.72 8.68
CA LYS A 127 -13.61 10.69 8.61
C LYS A 127 -14.33 10.62 7.26
N VAL A 128 -13.56 10.55 6.16
CA VAL A 128 -14.10 10.45 4.79
C VAL A 128 -14.93 9.16 4.60
N ALA A 129 -14.41 8.02 5.07
CA ALA A 129 -15.02 6.71 4.83
C ALA A 129 -16.18 6.38 5.77
N PHE A 130 -16.10 6.80 7.04
CA PHE A 130 -17.02 6.35 8.09
C PHE A 130 -17.85 7.48 8.71
N ASP A 131 -17.71 8.72 8.22
CA ASP A 131 -18.52 9.87 8.65
C ASP A 131 -18.48 10.13 10.18
N GLY A 132 -17.36 9.79 10.82
CA GLY A 132 -17.16 9.93 12.26
C GLY A 132 -17.60 8.73 13.10
N ASP A 133 -18.08 7.63 12.51
CA ASP A 133 -18.35 6.38 13.22
C ASP A 133 -17.05 5.85 13.85
N GLU A 134 -17.09 5.61 15.17
CA GLU A 134 -15.93 5.18 15.93
C GLU A 134 -15.67 3.67 15.84
N MET A 135 -16.68 2.85 15.52
CA MET A 135 -16.61 1.38 15.53
C MET A 135 -16.36 0.78 14.15
N ALA A 136 -16.98 1.32 13.10
CA ALA A 136 -16.82 0.86 11.72
C ALA A 136 -15.35 0.78 11.24
N PRO A 137 -14.45 1.73 11.57
CA PRO A 137 -13.07 1.65 11.12
C PRO A 137 -12.30 0.48 11.73
N PHE A 138 -12.57 0.12 13.00
CA PHE A 138 -11.96 -1.04 13.64
C PHE A 138 -12.45 -2.35 13.02
N LEU A 139 -13.74 -2.45 12.67
CA LEU A 139 -14.29 -3.64 12.01
C LEU A 139 -13.70 -3.86 10.62
N VAL A 140 -13.54 -2.79 9.84
CA VAL A 140 -12.88 -2.87 8.52
C VAL A 140 -11.40 -3.24 8.67
N ALA A 141 -10.68 -2.62 9.60
CA ALA A 141 -9.28 -2.97 9.86
C ALA A 141 -9.14 -4.44 10.29
N ALA A 142 -9.98 -4.92 11.20
CA ALA A 142 -10.00 -6.31 11.64
C ALA A 142 -10.29 -7.26 10.47
N GLY A 143 -11.28 -6.95 9.62
CA GLY A 143 -11.60 -7.72 8.42
C GLY A 143 -10.42 -7.83 7.44
N ILE A 144 -9.71 -6.71 7.20
CA ILE A 144 -8.51 -6.69 6.37
C ILE A 144 -7.41 -7.57 6.97
N VAL A 145 -7.14 -7.44 8.28
CA VAL A 145 -6.12 -8.24 8.97
C VAL A 145 -6.45 -9.72 8.92
N ILE A 146 -7.70 -10.11 9.19
CA ILE A 146 -8.15 -11.50 9.10
C ILE A 146 -7.98 -12.04 7.68
N ALA A 147 -8.37 -11.27 6.66
CA ALA A 147 -8.21 -11.66 5.26
C ALA A 147 -6.73 -11.84 4.89
N LEU A 148 -5.84 -10.94 5.34
CA LEU A 148 -4.40 -11.06 5.12
C LEU A 148 -3.82 -12.31 5.82
N LEU A 149 -4.16 -12.54 7.09
CA LEU A 149 -3.71 -13.72 7.83
C LEU A 149 -4.20 -15.01 7.19
N TRP A 150 -5.44 -15.04 6.70
CA TRP A 150 -6.00 -16.19 5.99
C TRP A 150 -5.31 -16.44 4.64
N LEU A 151 -5.01 -15.39 3.88
CA LEU A 151 -4.26 -15.52 2.63
C LEU A 151 -2.83 -16.03 2.87
N MET A 152 -2.16 -15.50 3.90
CA MET A 152 -0.82 -15.94 4.29
C MET A 152 -0.81 -17.39 4.81
N SER A 153 -1.80 -17.78 5.61
CA SER A 153 -1.89 -19.15 6.14
C SER A 153 -2.15 -20.16 5.03
N LYS A 154 -2.95 -19.81 4.01
CA LYS A 154 -3.14 -20.63 2.80
C LYS A 154 -1.83 -20.81 2.02
N GLU A 155 -1.06 -19.74 1.82
CA GLU A 155 0.21 -19.82 1.10
C GLU A 155 1.25 -20.68 1.86
N ILE A 156 1.29 -20.57 3.19
CA ILE A 156 2.16 -21.42 4.04
C ILE A 156 1.72 -22.88 3.98
N TRP A 157 0.42 -23.15 4.07
CA TRP A 157 -0.12 -24.51 4.05
C TRP A 157 0.10 -25.20 2.70
N GLN A 158 -0.06 -24.47 1.58
CA GLN A 158 0.24 -24.99 0.25
C GLN A 158 1.72 -25.35 0.07
N ARG A 159 2.65 -24.58 0.64
CA ARG A 159 4.09 -24.87 0.58
C ARG A 159 4.46 -26.12 1.37
N ARG A 160 3.86 -26.33 2.54
CA ARG A 160 4.08 -27.53 3.38
C ARG A 160 3.52 -28.82 2.78
N ARG A 161 2.54 -28.71 1.86
CA ARG A 161 1.91 -29.87 1.21
C ARG A 161 2.64 -30.34 -0.06
N LEU A 162 3.59 -29.53 -0.55
CA LEU A 162 4.39 -29.79 -1.76
C LEU A 162 5.86 -30.12 -1.44
N SER A 163 6.22 -30.14 -0.15
CA SER A 163 7.50 -30.61 0.39
C SER A 163 7.34 -31.99 1.01
#